data_AF-D7C253-F1
#
_entry.id   AF-D7C253-F1
#
_cell.length_a   1.000
_cell.length_b   1.000
_cell.length_c   1.000
_cell.angle_alpha   90.00
_cell.angle_beta   90.00
_cell.angle_gamma   90.00
#
_symmetry.space_group_name_H-M   'P 1'
#
loop_
_entity.id
_entity.type
_entity.pdbx_description
1 polymer ?
#
loop_
_entity_poly.entity_id
_entity_poly.type
_entity_poly.pdbx_seq_one_letter_code
_entity_poly.pdbx_strand_id
1 'polypeptide(L)'
;MVRDFKARGVPIDCVGFQAHFGAGGPPASFQTTLSNFAALGVDVQITELDIAQAPTTAYANTVKACMNVARCNGITVWGIRDTDSWRAGEKPLLFDGNGNKKAACNSALTAMGGTPAVKGTANTAANTVTKAAAKAPAKSPASPTSSAAALPGSFSWSSSGILMSPKPDSTHNIAGLKDPTVVYYNGKYHVFASVASASGYSLVYLNFTDWSQAASAPHYYLDRSGIGTGYRAAPQVFYFAPQRTWYLVYQTGNASYSTNTDISNPNGWSAPRNFYSSMPDIIKQNIGNGYWVDMWVICDSANCYLFSSDDNGHLYRSQTTLAQFPNGFTNTVIAAQDSNKYALFEASNVYKVQGSNQYLLIVEAIGSDGKRYFRSWTSSSIGGSWTQLAASESNPFARASNVTFPSGAWTRDISHGELVRAGYDQTLTINPCKMQYLYQGMNPNASGDYNTLPWRLGLLTQTNSSC
;
A
#
# COMPACT_ATOMS: atom_id res chain seq x y z
N MET A 1 -21.83 23.10 18.60
CA MET A 1 -22.64 21.98 18.07
C MET A 1 -21.88 20.66 18.11
N VAL A 2 -20.85 20.42 17.27
CA VAL A 2 -20.11 19.13 17.26
C VAL A 2 -19.59 18.72 18.64
N ARG A 3 -18.97 19.65 19.37
CA ARG A 3 -18.51 19.40 20.75
C ARG A 3 -19.64 18.99 21.70
N ASP A 4 -20.82 19.60 21.57
CA ASP A 4 -22.01 19.24 22.37
C ASP A 4 -22.52 17.83 22.00
N PHE A 5 -22.59 17.53 20.71
CA PHE A 5 -23.01 16.20 20.22
C PHE A 5 -22.08 15.11 20.73
N LYS A 6 -20.76 15.32 20.65
CA LYS A 6 -19.78 14.38 21.21
C LYS A 6 -19.89 14.25 22.74
N ALA A 7 -20.11 15.36 23.45
CA ALA A 7 -20.29 15.33 24.91
C ALA A 7 -21.54 14.55 25.33
N ARG A 8 -22.60 14.56 24.52
CA ARG A 8 -23.83 13.78 24.72
C ARG A 8 -23.75 12.34 24.18
N GLY A 9 -22.59 11.89 23.70
CA GLY A 9 -22.41 10.55 23.14
C GLY A 9 -23.10 10.33 21.78
N VAL A 10 -23.49 11.40 21.07
CA VAL A 10 -24.06 11.30 19.72
C VAL A 10 -22.94 10.88 18.76
N PRO A 11 -23.10 9.79 17.99
CA PRO A 11 -22.09 9.32 17.04
C PRO A 11 -22.01 10.31 15.87
N ILE A 12 -20.97 11.13 15.87
CA ILE A 12 -20.64 12.05 14.78
C ILE A 12 -19.19 11.81 14.39
N ASP A 13 -19.01 11.23 13.21
CA ASP A 13 -17.69 10.79 12.72
C ASP A 13 -17.10 11.75 11.68
N CYS A 14 -17.93 12.56 11.03
CA CYS A 14 -17.50 13.47 9.97
C CYS A 14 -18.35 14.75 9.92
N VAL A 15 -17.76 15.85 9.44
CA VAL A 15 -18.44 17.12 9.13
C VAL A 15 -18.13 17.55 7.70
N GLY A 16 -19.17 17.72 6.91
CA GLY A 16 -19.10 18.28 5.56
C GLY A 16 -19.20 19.80 5.57
N PHE A 17 -18.34 20.47 4.79
CA PHE A 17 -18.35 21.90 4.54
C PHE A 17 -18.84 22.14 3.12
N GLN A 18 -20.00 22.78 2.99
CA GLN A 18 -20.41 23.37 1.72
C GLN A 18 -19.56 24.63 1.49
N ALA A 19 -18.89 24.70 0.35
CA ALA A 19 -17.80 25.65 0.09
C ALA A 19 -18.06 26.45 -1.19
N HIS A 20 -19.06 27.32 -1.11
CA HIS A 20 -19.44 28.25 -2.18
C HIS A 20 -18.72 29.59 -1.98
N PHE A 21 -17.56 29.75 -2.62
CA PHE A 21 -16.75 30.95 -2.47
C PHE A 21 -16.98 31.97 -3.60
N GLY A 22 -16.82 33.25 -3.28
CA GLY A 22 -16.73 34.32 -4.29
C GLY A 22 -15.39 34.29 -5.03
N ALA A 23 -15.16 35.26 -5.92
CA ALA A 23 -13.95 35.31 -6.74
C ALA A 23 -12.65 35.53 -5.93
N GLY A 24 -12.77 35.98 -4.67
CA GLY A 24 -11.64 36.05 -3.73
C GLY A 24 -11.18 34.70 -3.15
N GLY A 25 -11.96 33.63 -3.34
CA GLY A 25 -11.66 32.30 -2.79
C GLY A 25 -12.02 32.14 -1.30
N PRO A 26 -11.50 31.10 -0.63
CA PRO A 26 -11.78 30.85 0.78
C PRO A 26 -11.18 31.96 1.66
N PRO A 27 -11.78 32.25 2.83
CA PRO A 27 -11.15 33.14 3.81
C PRO A 27 -9.81 32.57 4.30
N ALA A 28 -8.89 33.43 4.72
CA ALA A 28 -7.57 33.02 5.20
C ALA A 28 -7.63 32.03 6.39
N SER A 29 -8.70 32.09 7.19
CA SER A 29 -8.97 31.20 8.33
C SER A 29 -9.60 29.85 7.95
N PHE A 30 -9.81 29.56 6.66
CA PHE A 30 -10.52 28.36 6.23
C PHE A 30 -9.81 27.07 6.68
N GLN A 31 -8.50 26.95 6.46
CA GLN A 31 -7.72 25.80 6.96
C GLN A 31 -7.83 25.66 8.48
N THR A 32 -7.70 26.77 9.23
CA THR A 32 -7.85 26.77 10.68
C THR A 32 -9.23 26.27 11.11
N THR A 33 -10.28 26.62 10.36
CA THR A 33 -11.63 26.12 10.60
C THR A 33 -11.68 24.60 10.42
N LEU A 34 -11.15 24.07 9.31
CA LEU A 34 -11.07 22.62 9.08
C LEU A 34 -10.27 21.91 10.20
N SER A 35 -9.12 22.48 10.61
CA SER A 35 -8.30 21.95 11.71
C SER A 35 -9.05 21.93 13.04
N ASN A 36 -9.84 22.95 13.34
CA ASN A 36 -10.59 23.05 14.60
C ASN A 36 -11.68 21.97 14.70
N PHE A 37 -12.33 21.63 13.59
CA PHE A 37 -13.28 20.51 13.57
C PHE A 37 -12.54 19.16 13.66
N ALA A 38 -11.46 18.99 12.90
CA ALA A 38 -10.62 17.79 12.99
C ALA A 38 -10.09 17.54 14.43
N ALA A 39 -9.75 18.60 15.17
CA ALA A 39 -9.29 18.53 16.55
C ALA A 39 -10.38 18.06 17.54
N LEU A 40 -11.66 18.13 17.17
CA LEU A 40 -12.74 17.51 17.93
C LEU A 40 -12.79 15.98 17.72
N GLY A 41 -11.89 15.41 16.92
CA GLY A 41 -11.83 13.99 16.62
C GLY A 41 -12.94 13.53 15.68
N VAL A 42 -13.34 14.38 14.73
CA VAL A 42 -14.19 14.04 13.59
C VAL A 42 -13.38 14.23 12.32
N ASP A 43 -13.71 13.49 11.27
CA ASP A 43 -13.19 13.77 9.95
C ASP A 43 -13.87 15.01 9.36
N VAL A 44 -13.23 15.65 8.40
CA VAL A 44 -13.78 16.79 7.68
C VAL A 44 -13.75 16.53 6.19
N GLN A 45 -14.74 17.04 5.47
CA GLN A 45 -14.78 17.00 4.02
C GLN A 45 -15.26 18.33 3.47
N ILE A 46 -14.72 18.75 2.34
CA ILE A 46 -15.30 19.82 1.55
C ILE A 46 -16.29 19.15 0.61
N THR A 47 -17.59 19.26 0.86
CA THR A 47 -18.59 18.41 0.17
C THR A 47 -19.23 19.08 -1.04
N GLU A 48 -19.03 20.38 -1.23
CA GLU A 48 -19.66 21.16 -2.29
C GLU A 48 -18.80 22.37 -2.68
N LEU A 49 -17.70 22.12 -3.38
CA LEU A 49 -16.77 23.18 -3.79
C LEU A 49 -17.20 23.80 -5.12
N ASP A 50 -17.44 25.11 -5.09
CA ASP A 50 -17.48 25.97 -6.27
C ASP A 50 -16.97 27.39 -5.94
N ILE A 51 -16.23 28.01 -6.85
CA ILE A 51 -15.58 29.31 -6.62
C ILE A 51 -15.86 30.20 -7.82
N ALA A 52 -16.54 31.33 -7.63
CA ALA A 52 -16.90 32.25 -8.71
C ALA A 52 -15.68 32.58 -9.59
N GLN A 53 -15.84 32.46 -10.91
CA GLN A 53 -14.83 32.64 -11.96
C GLN A 53 -13.69 31.61 -11.98
N ALA A 54 -13.72 30.63 -11.07
CA ALA A 54 -12.71 29.61 -10.88
C ALA A 54 -11.25 30.11 -10.97
N PRO A 55 -10.81 31.05 -10.11
CA PRO A 55 -9.42 31.49 -10.08
C PRO A 55 -8.52 30.32 -9.70
N THR A 56 -7.42 30.15 -10.43
CA THR A 56 -6.45 29.06 -10.21
C THR A 56 -5.90 29.03 -8.79
N THR A 57 -5.51 30.20 -8.28
CA THR A 57 -4.96 30.38 -6.93
C THR A 57 -5.99 30.05 -5.85
N ALA A 58 -7.24 30.47 -6.01
CA ALA A 58 -8.31 30.19 -5.06
C ALA A 58 -8.61 28.68 -4.97
N TYR A 59 -8.69 27.99 -6.11
CA TYR A 59 -8.87 26.54 -6.15
C TYR A 59 -7.68 25.81 -5.53
N ALA A 60 -6.44 26.19 -5.89
CA ALA A 60 -5.25 25.59 -5.30
C ALA A 60 -5.18 25.79 -3.77
N ASN A 61 -5.51 26.99 -3.29
CA ASN A 61 -5.49 27.29 -1.85
C ASN A 61 -6.56 26.51 -1.09
N THR A 62 -7.76 26.35 -1.67
CA THR A 62 -8.83 25.55 -1.07
C THR A 62 -8.43 24.07 -0.97
N VAL A 63 -7.83 23.53 -2.03
CA VAL A 63 -7.30 22.16 -2.04
C VAL A 63 -6.22 22.00 -0.99
N LYS A 64 -5.23 22.91 -0.95
CA LYS A 64 -4.15 22.89 0.06
C LYS A 64 -4.69 22.97 1.48
N ALA A 65 -5.72 23.79 1.72
CA ALA A 65 -6.34 23.92 3.04
C ALA A 65 -6.89 22.58 3.55
N CYS A 66 -7.48 21.77 2.67
CA CYS A 66 -7.89 20.41 3.03
C CYS A 66 -6.67 19.48 3.19
N MET A 67 -5.78 19.44 2.20
CA MET A 67 -4.61 18.54 2.20
C MET A 67 -3.69 18.74 3.43
N ASN A 68 -3.63 19.95 3.99
CA ASN A 68 -2.85 20.27 5.18
C ASN A 68 -3.50 19.81 6.50
N VAL A 69 -4.73 19.31 6.48
CA VAL A 69 -5.44 18.80 7.65
C VAL A 69 -5.56 17.28 7.50
N ALA A 70 -4.84 16.54 8.35
CA ALA A 70 -4.72 15.08 8.23
C ALA A 70 -6.06 14.30 8.25
N ARG A 71 -7.10 14.87 8.86
CA ARG A 71 -8.47 14.31 8.87
C ARG A 71 -9.40 14.92 7.81
N CYS A 72 -8.87 15.73 6.89
CA CYS A 72 -9.64 16.19 5.74
C CYS A 72 -9.55 15.14 4.63
N ASN A 73 -10.60 14.33 4.54
CA ASN A 73 -10.54 13.07 3.82
C ASN A 73 -11.21 13.15 2.43
N GLY A 74 -11.61 14.33 1.98
CA GLY A 74 -12.24 14.47 0.68
C GLY A 74 -12.60 15.90 0.28
N ILE A 75 -12.58 16.13 -1.03
CA ILE A 75 -13.13 17.30 -1.69
C ILE A 75 -14.07 16.82 -2.80
N THR A 76 -15.32 17.24 -2.74
CA THR A 76 -16.32 17.07 -3.78
C THR A 76 -16.63 18.45 -4.35
N VAL A 77 -16.48 18.58 -5.67
CA VAL A 77 -16.91 19.79 -6.40
C VAL A 77 -18.42 19.74 -6.62
N TRP A 78 -19.10 20.88 -6.59
CA TRP A 78 -20.56 20.94 -6.70
C TRP A 78 -21.09 20.32 -8.01
N GLY A 79 -20.34 20.42 -9.10
CA GLY A 79 -20.67 19.82 -10.38
C GLY A 79 -19.44 19.66 -11.28
N ILE A 80 -19.63 19.06 -12.46
CA ILE A 80 -18.55 18.82 -13.40
C ILE A 80 -18.32 20.06 -14.29
N ARG A 81 -19.33 20.48 -15.04
CA ARG A 81 -19.26 21.62 -15.98
C ARG A 81 -19.89 22.85 -15.37
N ASP A 82 -19.42 24.03 -15.75
CA ASP A 82 -20.01 25.31 -15.31
C ASP A 82 -21.55 25.36 -15.49
N THR A 83 -22.08 24.71 -16.54
CA THR A 83 -23.53 24.63 -16.81
C THR A 83 -24.32 23.72 -15.86
N ASP A 84 -23.65 22.88 -15.08
CA ASP A 84 -24.27 21.97 -14.11
C ASP A 84 -24.45 22.65 -12.72
N SER A 85 -23.87 23.85 -12.50
CA SER A 85 -23.95 24.57 -11.22
C SER A 85 -25.17 25.47 -11.12
N TRP A 86 -25.74 25.61 -9.92
CA TRP A 86 -26.75 26.65 -9.63
C TRP A 86 -26.18 28.08 -9.78
N ARG A 87 -24.85 28.21 -9.82
CA ARG A 87 -24.09 29.44 -10.07
C ARG A 87 -23.54 29.49 -11.49
N ALA A 88 -24.21 28.89 -12.48
CA ALA A 88 -23.69 28.78 -13.86
C ALA A 88 -23.21 30.11 -14.47
N GLY A 89 -23.88 31.23 -14.16
CA GLY A 89 -23.49 32.57 -14.60
C GLY A 89 -22.13 33.04 -14.09
N GLU A 90 -21.61 32.43 -13.03
CA GLU A 90 -20.33 32.76 -12.43
C GLU A 90 -19.19 31.86 -12.88
N LYS A 91 -19.45 30.87 -13.74
CA LYS A 91 -18.46 29.92 -14.25
C LYS A 91 -17.58 29.33 -13.13
N PRO A 92 -18.16 28.66 -12.12
CA PRO A 92 -17.47 28.47 -10.86
C PRO A 92 -16.77 27.11 -10.73
N LEU A 93 -16.92 26.21 -11.70
CA LEU A 93 -16.46 24.82 -11.65
C LEU A 93 -15.16 24.59 -12.42
N LEU A 94 -14.66 23.35 -12.37
CA LEU A 94 -13.36 22.96 -12.93
C LEU A 94 -13.36 22.75 -14.44
N PHE A 95 -14.53 22.57 -15.05
CA PHE A 95 -14.70 22.42 -16.49
C PHE A 95 -15.67 23.50 -17.01
N ASP A 96 -15.42 23.99 -18.23
CA ASP A 96 -16.31 24.95 -18.87
C ASP A 96 -17.65 24.30 -19.28
N GLY A 97 -18.59 25.10 -19.79
CA GLY A 97 -19.90 24.60 -20.21
C GLY A 97 -19.87 23.55 -21.34
N ASN A 98 -18.77 23.47 -22.10
CA ASN A 98 -18.55 22.48 -23.14
C ASN A 98 -17.83 21.22 -22.61
N GLY A 99 -17.48 21.18 -21.33
CA GLY A 99 -16.73 20.09 -20.71
C GLY A 99 -15.21 20.17 -20.90
N ASN A 100 -14.68 21.28 -21.40
CA ASN A 100 -13.22 21.45 -21.47
C ASN A 100 -12.66 21.80 -20.09
N LYS A 101 -11.49 21.24 -19.81
CA LYS A 101 -10.77 21.49 -18.55
C LYS A 101 -10.34 22.94 -18.45
N LYS A 102 -10.68 23.62 -17.34
CA LYS A 102 -10.22 24.99 -17.04
C LYS A 102 -8.85 24.97 -16.38
N ALA A 103 -8.15 26.11 -16.39
CA ALA A 103 -6.89 26.28 -15.68
C ALA A 103 -7.01 25.97 -14.18
N ALA A 104 -8.16 26.24 -13.58
CA ALA A 104 -8.48 25.87 -12.19
C ALA A 104 -8.32 24.38 -11.92
N CYS A 105 -8.72 23.52 -12.86
CA CYS A 105 -8.60 22.07 -12.73
C CYS A 105 -7.13 21.63 -12.74
N ASN A 106 -6.30 22.23 -13.61
CA ASN A 106 -4.85 22.01 -13.55
C ASN A 106 -4.27 22.47 -12.21
N SER A 107 -4.68 23.64 -11.73
CA SER A 107 -4.21 24.18 -10.46
C SER A 107 -4.62 23.34 -9.24
N ALA A 108 -5.85 22.80 -9.24
CA ALA A 108 -6.33 21.87 -8.22
C ALA A 108 -5.55 20.55 -8.26
N LEU A 109 -5.32 19.98 -9.45
CA LEU A 109 -4.51 18.77 -9.61
C LEU A 109 -3.06 18.97 -9.16
N THR A 110 -2.44 20.08 -9.52
CA THR A 110 -1.10 20.44 -9.05
C THR A 110 -1.05 20.61 -7.55
N ALA A 111 -2.08 21.22 -6.94
CA ALA A 111 -2.18 21.33 -5.49
C ALA A 111 -2.35 19.96 -4.78
N MET A 112 -2.91 18.96 -5.45
CA MET A 112 -2.98 17.56 -4.98
C MET A 112 -1.70 16.75 -5.28
N GLY A 113 -0.67 17.37 -5.87
CA GLY A 113 0.58 16.69 -6.22
C GLY A 113 0.59 16.04 -7.62
N GLY A 114 -0.42 16.28 -8.45
CA GLY A 114 -0.48 15.79 -9.83
C GLY A 114 0.23 16.71 -10.83
N THR A 115 0.90 16.14 -11.83
CA THR A 115 1.47 16.90 -12.96
C THR A 115 0.43 17.01 -14.08
N PRO A 116 0.06 18.22 -14.57
CA PRO A 116 -0.83 18.35 -15.71
C PRO A 116 -0.20 17.74 -16.97
N ALA A 117 -0.93 16.87 -17.69
CA ALA A 117 -0.49 16.37 -18.99
C ALA A 117 -0.38 17.54 -19.98
N VAL A 118 0.84 17.81 -20.45
CA VAL A 118 1.09 18.77 -21.53
C VAL A 118 0.66 18.11 -22.84
N LYS A 119 -0.45 18.55 -23.43
CA LYS A 119 -0.72 18.25 -24.85
C LYS A 119 0.28 19.05 -25.68
N GLY A 120 1.30 18.37 -26.19
CA GLY A 120 2.24 18.95 -27.14
C GLY A 120 1.54 19.30 -28.45
N THR A 121 1.56 20.56 -28.84
CA THR A 121 1.40 20.99 -30.23
C THR A 121 2.74 21.52 -30.71
N ALA A 122 3.30 20.87 -31.72
CA ALA A 122 4.53 21.29 -32.39
C ALA A 122 4.30 22.55 -33.23
N ASN A 123 5.21 23.54 -33.13
CA ASN A 123 5.95 24.05 -34.30
C ASN A 123 7.08 25.01 -33.91
N THR A 124 8.28 24.63 -34.39
CA THR A 124 9.38 25.40 -34.99
C THR A 124 9.63 26.89 -34.66
N ALA A 125 10.85 27.13 -34.16
CA ALA A 125 11.92 27.98 -34.75
C ALA A 125 12.51 29.10 -33.85
N ALA A 126 13.82 28.97 -33.67
CA ALA A 126 14.88 29.98 -33.68
C ALA A 126 14.94 31.10 -32.59
N ASN A 127 15.92 30.89 -31.69
CA ASN A 127 17.06 31.76 -31.39
C ASN A 127 16.81 33.26 -31.09
N THR A 128 17.02 33.68 -29.84
CA THR A 128 17.99 34.74 -29.50
C THR A 128 18.19 34.90 -28.00
N VAL A 129 19.46 34.91 -27.60
CA VAL A 129 19.95 35.31 -26.28
C VAL A 129 19.96 36.84 -26.23
N THR A 130 19.24 37.44 -25.27
CA THR A 130 19.62 38.74 -24.71
C THR A 130 19.39 38.78 -23.20
N LYS A 131 20.43 39.28 -22.54
CA LYS A 131 20.62 39.38 -21.09
C LYS A 131 20.05 40.73 -20.65
N ALA A 132 19.07 40.75 -19.76
CA ALA A 132 18.67 41.97 -19.07
C ALA A 132 18.57 41.69 -17.56
N ALA A 133 19.36 42.44 -16.80
CA ALA A 133 19.45 42.36 -15.36
C ALA A 133 18.21 42.99 -14.70
N ALA A 134 17.59 42.29 -13.76
CA ALA A 134 16.61 42.86 -12.83
C ALA A 134 16.94 42.44 -11.39
N LYS A 135 16.94 43.44 -10.52
CA LYS A 135 17.36 43.48 -9.11
C LYS A 135 16.52 42.52 -8.25
N ALA A 136 17.20 41.74 -7.39
CA ALA A 136 16.57 40.84 -6.41
C ALA A 136 16.00 41.61 -5.20
N PRO A 137 14.83 41.24 -4.66
CA PRO A 137 14.45 41.52 -3.28
C PRO A 137 14.97 40.43 -2.34
N ALA A 138 15.22 40.83 -1.10
CA ALA A 138 15.92 40.08 -0.06
C ALA A 138 15.26 38.72 0.32
N LYS A 139 16.14 37.75 0.62
CA LYS A 139 15.81 36.42 1.16
C LYS A 139 15.09 36.54 2.51
N SER A 140 13.89 35.99 2.61
CA SER A 140 13.34 35.44 3.86
C SER A 140 13.56 33.93 3.86
N PRO A 141 13.85 33.30 5.02
CA PRO A 141 14.22 31.90 5.08
C PRO A 141 13.05 31.03 4.65
N ALA A 142 13.24 30.27 3.55
CA ALA A 142 12.31 29.23 3.15
C ALA A 142 12.25 28.19 4.27
N SER A 143 11.07 28.00 4.85
CA SER A 143 10.76 26.76 5.56
C SER A 143 10.93 25.60 4.56
N PRO A 144 11.52 24.46 4.95
CA PRO A 144 11.77 23.37 4.03
C PRO A 144 10.41 22.84 3.54
N THR A 145 10.12 23.05 2.26
CA THR A 145 9.14 22.23 1.55
C THR A 145 9.63 20.79 1.64
N SER A 146 8.92 19.92 2.35
CA SER A 146 9.23 18.50 2.43
C SER A 146 9.16 17.92 1.01
N SER A 147 10.31 17.78 0.35
CA SER A 147 10.44 16.93 -0.82
C SER A 147 9.95 15.54 -0.44
N ALA A 148 9.13 14.90 -1.26
CA ALA A 148 8.79 13.50 -1.08
C ALA A 148 10.09 12.71 -0.89
N ALA A 149 10.20 11.97 0.21
CA ALA A 149 11.41 11.24 0.49
C ALA A 149 11.58 10.13 -0.54
N ALA A 150 12.72 10.16 -1.24
CA ALA A 150 13.08 9.10 -2.16
C ALA A 150 13.44 7.82 -1.38
N LEU A 151 13.19 6.66 -1.96
CA LEU A 151 13.73 5.40 -1.45
C LEU A 151 15.27 5.47 -1.47
N PRO A 152 15.96 5.02 -0.41
CA PRO A 152 17.42 5.00 -0.41
C PRO A 152 17.95 3.91 -1.36
N GLY A 153 19.15 4.12 -1.90
CA GLY A 153 19.83 3.12 -2.75
C GLY A 153 20.42 1.93 -1.98
N SER A 154 20.45 2.01 -0.65
CA SER A 154 20.84 0.93 0.26
C SER A 154 19.98 0.97 1.52
N PHE A 155 19.84 -0.16 2.19
CA PHE A 155 18.99 -0.31 3.37
C PHE A 155 19.82 -0.79 4.56
N SER A 156 19.45 -0.35 5.75
CA SER A 156 19.98 -0.87 7.01
C SER A 156 18.84 -1.02 7.99
N TRP A 157 18.85 -2.11 8.75
CA TRP A 157 17.75 -2.49 9.62
C TRP A 157 18.23 -2.82 11.03
N SER A 158 17.33 -2.65 11.99
CA SER A 158 17.39 -3.23 13.33
C SER A 158 16.24 -4.20 13.47
N SER A 159 16.53 -5.46 13.80
CA SER A 159 15.53 -6.48 14.05
C SER A 159 15.17 -6.56 15.52
N SER A 160 13.90 -6.77 15.81
CA SER A 160 13.43 -7.25 17.10
C SER A 160 13.95 -8.66 17.41
N GLY A 161 13.73 -9.11 18.64
CA GLY A 161 13.66 -10.55 18.91
C GLY A 161 12.45 -11.20 18.22
N ILE A 162 12.16 -12.45 18.59
CA ILE A 162 10.91 -13.12 18.18
C ILE A 162 9.73 -12.39 18.83
N LEU A 163 8.80 -11.87 18.01
CA LEU A 163 7.59 -11.20 18.47
C LEU A 163 6.39 -12.14 18.52
N MET A 164 6.29 -13.07 17.56
CA MET A 164 5.15 -13.99 17.48
C MET A 164 5.63 -15.41 17.22
N SER A 165 5.04 -16.34 17.96
CA SER A 165 5.29 -17.78 17.88
C SER A 165 3.97 -18.52 17.68
N PRO A 166 3.98 -19.75 17.14
CA PRO A 166 2.81 -20.61 17.12
C PRO A 166 2.17 -20.77 18.51
N LYS A 167 0.83 -20.80 18.55
CA LYS A 167 0.05 -21.05 19.76
C LYS A 167 -0.84 -22.27 19.56
N PRO A 168 -0.31 -23.49 19.74
CA PRO A 168 -1.08 -24.70 19.47
C PRO A 168 -2.30 -24.79 20.39
N ASP A 169 -3.35 -25.44 19.89
CA ASP A 169 -4.52 -25.83 20.66
C ASP A 169 -4.84 -27.32 20.41
N SER A 170 -5.97 -27.81 20.92
CA SER A 170 -6.35 -29.23 20.82
C SER A 170 -6.50 -29.74 19.38
N THR A 171 -6.67 -28.86 18.39
CA THR A 171 -6.83 -29.22 16.98
C THR A 171 -5.69 -28.72 16.10
N HIS A 172 -4.81 -27.85 16.61
CA HIS A 172 -3.73 -27.22 15.85
C HIS A 172 -2.37 -27.48 16.49
N ASN A 173 -1.62 -28.45 15.95
CA ASN A 173 -0.21 -28.66 16.31
C ASN A 173 0.71 -27.95 15.31
N ILE A 174 0.99 -26.67 15.56
CA ILE A 174 1.67 -25.79 14.60
C ILE A 174 3.17 -25.72 14.88
N ALA A 175 3.98 -26.00 13.87
CA ALA A 175 5.45 -25.94 13.95
C ALA A 175 5.96 -24.52 13.66
N GLY A 176 5.40 -23.87 12.64
CA GLY A 176 5.84 -22.56 12.14
C GLY A 176 4.70 -21.56 11.97
N LEU A 177 4.97 -20.30 12.30
CA LEU A 177 4.13 -19.15 11.98
C LEU A 177 4.83 -18.36 10.87
N LYS A 178 4.16 -18.19 9.73
CA LYS A 178 4.80 -17.88 8.45
C LYS A 178 4.04 -16.82 7.66
N ASP A 179 4.71 -16.26 6.66
CA ASP A 179 4.13 -15.47 5.57
C ASP A 179 3.14 -14.38 6.04
N PRO A 180 3.59 -13.43 6.88
CA PRO A 180 2.68 -12.48 7.49
C PRO A 180 2.24 -11.38 6.52
N THR A 181 0.96 -11.01 6.59
CA THR A 181 0.43 -9.75 6.07
C THR A 181 -0.05 -8.86 7.21
N VAL A 182 0.13 -7.54 7.11
CA VAL A 182 -0.17 -6.61 8.20
C VAL A 182 -0.76 -5.29 7.72
N VAL A 183 -1.79 -4.81 8.43
CA VAL A 183 -2.33 -3.44 8.35
C VAL A 183 -2.46 -2.83 9.73
N TYR A 184 -2.35 -1.49 9.81
CA TYR A 184 -2.80 -0.74 10.98
C TYR A 184 -4.16 -0.11 10.67
N TYR A 185 -5.19 -0.51 11.41
CA TYR A 185 -6.57 -0.04 11.22
C TYR A 185 -7.27 0.07 12.58
N ASN A 186 -8.04 1.14 12.76
CA ASN A 186 -8.83 1.40 13.96
C ASN A 186 -8.04 1.22 15.28
N GLY A 187 -6.81 1.74 15.32
CA GLY A 187 -5.95 1.72 16.51
C GLY A 187 -5.21 0.41 16.77
N LYS A 188 -5.28 -0.57 15.85
CA LYS A 188 -4.68 -1.90 16.01
C LYS A 188 -3.88 -2.32 14.79
N TYR A 189 -2.83 -3.11 15.03
CA TYR A 189 -2.26 -3.96 14.01
C TYR A 189 -3.16 -5.19 13.84
N HIS A 190 -3.49 -5.50 12.59
CA HIS A 190 -4.19 -6.71 12.19
C HIS A 190 -3.21 -7.54 11.37
N VAL A 191 -2.89 -8.74 11.84
CA VAL A 191 -1.94 -9.65 11.20
C VAL A 191 -2.68 -10.91 10.78
N PHE A 192 -2.45 -11.32 9.54
CA PHE A 192 -2.78 -12.67 9.08
C PHE A 192 -1.49 -13.38 8.72
N ALA A 193 -1.42 -14.67 8.98
CA ALA A 193 -0.23 -15.46 8.74
C ALA A 193 -0.60 -16.89 8.35
N SER A 194 0.29 -17.56 7.63
CA SER A 194 0.28 -19.00 7.47
C SER A 194 0.61 -19.70 8.79
N VAL A 195 -0.08 -20.80 9.08
CA VAL A 195 0.33 -21.77 10.11
C VAL A 195 0.76 -23.05 9.42
N ALA A 196 2.00 -23.45 9.65
CA ALA A 196 2.65 -24.58 8.97
C ALA A 196 2.88 -25.74 9.95
N SER A 197 2.60 -26.95 9.49
CA SER A 197 2.82 -28.19 10.23
C SER A 197 3.07 -29.36 9.27
N ALA A 198 3.37 -30.54 9.82
CA ALA A 198 3.50 -31.76 9.03
C ALA A 198 2.21 -32.13 8.28
N SER A 199 1.03 -31.72 8.76
CA SER A 199 -0.26 -31.99 8.11
C SER A 199 -0.63 -30.98 7.02
N GLY A 200 0.17 -29.93 6.83
CA GLY A 200 -0.04 -28.92 5.80
C GLY A 200 -0.14 -27.49 6.36
N TYR A 201 -0.83 -26.64 5.60
CA TYR A 201 -0.95 -25.20 5.85
C TYR A 201 -2.40 -24.76 6.02
N SER A 202 -2.61 -23.82 6.94
CA SER A 202 -3.85 -23.05 7.08
C SER A 202 -3.51 -21.60 7.43
N LEU A 203 -4.51 -20.78 7.76
CA LEU A 203 -4.34 -19.37 8.10
C LEU A 203 -4.74 -19.07 9.55
N VAL A 204 -4.10 -18.07 10.13
CA VAL A 204 -4.43 -17.52 11.45
C VAL A 204 -4.55 -16.00 11.38
N TYR A 205 -5.43 -15.45 12.21
CA TYR A 205 -5.59 -14.02 12.44
C TYR A 205 -5.22 -13.67 13.89
N LEU A 206 -4.60 -12.52 14.08
CA LEU A 206 -4.36 -11.92 15.39
C LEU A 206 -4.34 -10.38 15.29
N ASN A 207 -4.62 -9.71 16.40
CA ASN A 207 -4.50 -8.26 16.51
C ASN A 207 -3.96 -7.81 17.86
N PHE A 208 -3.34 -6.64 17.87
CA PHE A 208 -2.77 -6.01 19.06
C PHE A 208 -2.61 -4.50 18.81
N THR A 209 -2.52 -3.70 19.87
CA THR A 209 -2.36 -2.24 19.73
C THR A 209 -0.91 -1.81 19.65
N ASP A 210 0.00 -2.61 20.23
CA ASP A 210 1.44 -2.32 20.29
C ASP A 210 2.26 -3.60 20.08
N TRP A 211 3.43 -3.47 19.45
CA TRP A 211 4.31 -4.61 19.15
C TRP A 211 4.76 -5.39 20.39
N SER A 212 4.86 -4.74 21.56
CA SER A 212 5.17 -5.40 22.84
C SER A 212 4.11 -6.42 23.26
N GLN A 213 2.88 -6.29 22.76
CA GLN A 213 1.76 -7.19 23.07
C GLN A 213 1.64 -8.35 22.07
N ALA A 214 2.35 -8.31 20.94
CA ALA A 214 2.22 -9.28 19.85
C ALA A 214 2.39 -10.73 20.32
N ALA A 215 3.34 -11.00 21.22
CA ALA A 215 3.58 -12.33 21.78
C ALA A 215 2.37 -12.88 22.55
N SER A 216 1.60 -12.00 23.20
CA SER A 216 0.43 -12.37 24.01
C SER A 216 -0.89 -12.39 23.21
N ALA A 217 -0.91 -11.81 22.00
CA ALA A 217 -2.12 -11.68 21.19
C ALA A 217 -2.81 -13.04 20.93
N PRO A 218 -4.13 -13.17 21.16
CA PRO A 218 -4.87 -14.39 20.86
C PRO A 218 -4.80 -14.77 19.38
N HIS A 219 -4.66 -16.05 19.09
CA HIS A 219 -4.70 -16.59 17.73
C HIS A 219 -6.11 -17.05 17.39
N TYR A 220 -6.63 -16.59 16.25
CA TYR A 220 -7.89 -17.03 15.68
C TYR A 220 -7.61 -17.83 14.40
N TYR A 221 -7.67 -19.15 14.51
CA TYR A 221 -7.51 -20.04 13.37
C TYR A 221 -8.68 -19.88 12.39
N LEU A 222 -8.37 -19.56 11.14
CA LEU A 222 -9.36 -19.17 10.14
C LEU A 222 -10.07 -20.36 9.49
N ASP A 223 -9.64 -21.58 9.77
CA ASP A 223 -10.39 -22.78 9.40
C ASP A 223 -11.75 -22.90 10.12
N ARG A 224 -11.93 -22.14 11.22
CA ARG A 224 -13.19 -21.96 11.96
C ARG A 224 -14.15 -20.94 11.31
N SER A 225 -13.67 -20.18 10.33
CA SER A 225 -14.48 -19.21 9.58
C SER A 225 -15.04 -19.83 8.30
N GLY A 226 -15.69 -19.03 7.45
CA GLY A 226 -16.09 -19.49 6.11
C GLY A 226 -14.92 -19.94 5.24
N ILE A 227 -13.68 -19.49 5.49
CA ILE A 227 -12.47 -19.95 4.76
C ILE A 227 -12.31 -21.48 4.84
N GLY A 228 -12.68 -22.07 5.98
CA GLY A 228 -12.72 -23.50 6.20
C GLY A 228 -11.36 -24.20 6.19
N THR A 229 -11.41 -25.52 6.38
CA THR A 229 -10.24 -26.40 6.41
C THR A 229 -9.64 -26.66 5.02
N GLY A 230 -8.46 -27.27 5.00
CA GLY A 230 -7.70 -27.60 3.78
C GLY A 230 -6.55 -26.64 3.53
N TYR A 231 -5.85 -26.80 2.41
CA TYR A 231 -4.67 -26.00 2.09
C TYR A 231 -5.02 -24.51 1.87
N ARG A 232 -4.48 -23.64 2.72
CA ARG A 232 -4.43 -22.18 2.57
C ARG A 232 -3.08 -21.66 3.07
N ALA A 233 -2.41 -20.82 2.29
CA ALA A 233 -1.11 -20.25 2.68
C ALA A 233 -0.88 -18.87 2.06
N ALA A 234 0.11 -18.15 2.58
CA ALA A 234 0.60 -16.85 2.12
C ALA A 234 -0.51 -15.80 1.95
N PRO A 235 -1.13 -15.36 3.06
CA PRO A 235 -2.17 -14.35 3.01
C PRO A 235 -1.65 -12.96 2.68
N GLN A 236 -2.46 -12.17 1.97
CA GLN A 236 -2.33 -10.74 1.79
C GLN A 236 -3.67 -10.07 2.08
N VAL A 237 -3.72 -9.15 3.04
CA VAL A 237 -4.97 -8.43 3.40
C VAL A 237 -5.00 -7.03 2.81
N PHE A 238 -6.13 -6.53 2.34
CA PHE A 238 -6.32 -5.10 2.06
C PHE A 238 -7.81 -4.76 2.02
N TYR A 239 -8.14 -3.48 2.18
CA TYR A 239 -9.49 -2.97 2.03
C TYR A 239 -9.71 -2.53 0.58
N PHE A 240 -10.64 -3.17 -0.11
CA PHE A 240 -11.04 -2.74 -1.44
C PHE A 240 -12.09 -1.63 -1.34
N ALA A 241 -11.62 -0.38 -1.33
CA ALA A 241 -12.46 0.79 -1.07
C ALA A 241 -13.71 0.89 -1.96
N PRO A 242 -13.66 0.60 -3.29
CA PRO A 242 -14.84 0.68 -4.15
C PRO A 242 -16.01 -0.23 -3.74
N GLN A 243 -15.73 -1.33 -3.03
CA GLN A 243 -16.76 -2.28 -2.56
C GLN A 243 -16.93 -2.26 -1.04
N ARG A 244 -16.22 -1.38 -0.33
CA ARG A 244 -16.25 -1.27 1.13
C ARG A 244 -16.02 -2.60 1.86
N THR A 245 -15.11 -3.40 1.33
CA THR A 245 -14.93 -4.79 1.74
C THR A 245 -13.45 -5.11 1.89
N TRP A 246 -13.07 -5.80 2.96
CA TRP A 246 -11.75 -6.37 3.12
C TRP A 246 -11.61 -7.62 2.27
N TYR A 247 -10.47 -7.74 1.60
CA TYR A 247 -10.04 -8.91 0.86
C TYR A 247 -8.86 -9.54 1.58
N LEU A 248 -8.89 -10.86 1.71
CA LEU A 248 -7.76 -11.69 2.08
C LEU A 248 -7.44 -12.56 0.87
N VAL A 249 -6.36 -12.24 0.18
CA VAL A 249 -5.83 -12.98 -0.96
C VAL A 249 -4.86 -14.04 -0.44
N TYR A 250 -4.89 -15.25 -0.98
CA TYR A 250 -4.03 -16.37 -0.56
C TYR A 250 -4.03 -17.49 -1.59
N GLN A 251 -3.18 -18.50 -1.42
CA GLN A 251 -3.16 -19.67 -2.30
C GLN A 251 -3.91 -20.86 -1.72
N THR A 252 -4.59 -21.61 -2.60
CA THR A 252 -5.27 -22.90 -2.29
C THR A 252 -4.83 -24.01 -3.25
N GLY A 253 -3.74 -23.79 -4.00
CA GLY A 253 -3.41 -24.49 -5.25
C GLY A 253 -3.85 -23.70 -6.49
N ASN A 254 -4.71 -22.71 -6.31
CA ASN A 254 -5.00 -21.63 -7.24
C ASN A 254 -4.82 -20.28 -6.50
N ALA A 255 -4.82 -19.17 -7.22
CA ALA A 255 -4.93 -17.84 -6.63
C ALA A 255 -6.38 -17.62 -6.14
N SER A 256 -6.54 -17.43 -4.84
CA SER A 256 -7.84 -17.35 -4.17
C SER A 256 -7.98 -16.09 -3.34
N TYR A 257 -9.21 -15.77 -2.99
CA TYR A 257 -9.54 -14.73 -2.03
C TYR A 257 -10.74 -15.10 -1.19
N SER A 258 -10.82 -14.48 -0.01
CA SER A 258 -12.03 -14.37 0.79
C SER A 258 -12.30 -12.90 1.11
N THR A 259 -13.54 -12.62 1.50
CA THR A 259 -14.02 -11.26 1.78
C THR A 259 -14.59 -11.14 3.18
N ASN A 260 -14.54 -9.94 3.75
CA ASN A 260 -15.11 -9.62 5.04
C ASN A 260 -15.44 -8.13 5.13
N THR A 261 -16.59 -7.74 5.67
CA THR A 261 -16.94 -6.32 5.86
C THR A 261 -16.29 -5.72 7.10
N ASP A 262 -15.81 -6.55 8.04
CA ASP A 262 -15.18 -6.14 9.28
C ASP A 262 -13.95 -7.01 9.60
N ILE A 263 -12.76 -6.44 9.39
CA ILE A 263 -11.48 -7.10 9.67
C ILE A 263 -11.30 -7.51 11.15
N SER A 264 -12.08 -6.95 12.07
CA SER A 264 -12.03 -7.31 13.50
C SER A 264 -12.88 -8.54 13.84
N ASN A 265 -13.71 -9.02 12.90
CA ASN A 265 -14.52 -10.23 13.04
C ASN A 265 -13.90 -11.39 12.23
N PRO A 266 -13.00 -12.21 12.80
CA PRO A 266 -12.37 -13.32 12.08
C PRO A 266 -13.35 -14.42 11.64
N ASN A 267 -14.54 -14.54 12.24
CA ASN A 267 -15.56 -15.49 11.78
C ASN A 267 -16.29 -15.00 10.52
N GLY A 268 -16.18 -13.71 10.19
CA GLY A 268 -16.87 -13.09 9.06
C GLY A 268 -16.22 -13.34 7.69
N TRP A 269 -15.07 -14.02 7.63
CA TRP A 269 -14.43 -14.33 6.35
C TRP A 269 -15.26 -15.33 5.54
N SER A 270 -15.53 -14.99 4.29
CA SER A 270 -16.27 -15.84 3.35
C SER A 270 -15.53 -17.15 3.01
N ALA A 271 -16.21 -18.07 2.34
CA ALA A 271 -15.55 -19.19 1.68
C ALA A 271 -14.63 -18.73 0.54
N PRO A 272 -13.55 -19.49 0.23
CA PRO A 272 -12.61 -19.15 -0.83
C PRO A 272 -13.30 -19.08 -2.19
N ARG A 273 -12.97 -18.05 -2.96
CA ARG A 273 -13.25 -17.94 -4.39
C ARG A 273 -11.94 -17.80 -5.15
N ASN A 274 -11.90 -18.26 -6.39
CA ASN A 274 -10.68 -18.19 -7.21
C ASN A 274 -10.70 -16.97 -8.13
N PHE A 275 -9.53 -16.39 -8.35
CA PHE A 275 -9.31 -15.37 -9.39
C PHE A 275 -9.31 -15.97 -10.80
N TYR A 276 -8.91 -17.24 -10.92
CA TYR A 276 -8.86 -17.98 -12.18
C TYR A 276 -9.69 -19.27 -12.10
N SER A 277 -10.29 -19.69 -13.21
CA SER A 277 -10.93 -21.00 -13.30
C SER A 277 -9.93 -22.16 -13.19
N SER A 278 -8.69 -21.95 -13.64
CA SER A 278 -7.57 -22.88 -13.57
C SER A 278 -6.24 -22.12 -13.62
N MET A 279 -5.13 -22.78 -13.29
CA MET A 279 -3.79 -22.21 -13.50
C MET A 279 -3.61 -21.70 -14.95
N PRO A 280 -3.18 -20.45 -15.16
CA PRO A 280 -2.89 -19.92 -16.50
C PRO A 280 -1.84 -20.75 -17.24
N ASP A 281 -2.00 -20.91 -18.56
CA ASP A 281 -1.13 -21.79 -19.35
C ASP A 281 0.33 -21.33 -19.38
N ILE A 282 0.58 -20.01 -19.37
CA ILE A 282 1.94 -19.47 -19.27
C ILE A 282 2.64 -19.92 -17.98
N ILE A 283 1.92 -20.08 -16.88
CA ILE A 283 2.48 -20.58 -15.61
C ILE A 283 2.74 -22.09 -15.74
N LYS A 284 1.77 -22.86 -16.24
CA LYS A 284 1.94 -24.32 -16.46
C LYS A 284 3.15 -24.66 -17.33
N GLN A 285 3.42 -23.84 -18.34
CA GLN A 285 4.53 -24.05 -19.27
C GLN A 285 5.91 -23.76 -18.65
N ASN A 286 5.97 -22.93 -17.61
CA ASN A 286 7.24 -22.40 -17.06
C ASN A 286 7.52 -22.84 -15.62
N ILE A 287 6.52 -23.36 -14.89
CA ILE A 287 6.62 -23.78 -13.48
C ILE A 287 7.61 -24.92 -13.22
N GLY A 288 7.84 -25.81 -14.20
CA GLY A 288 8.72 -26.97 -14.01
C GLY A 288 8.32 -27.82 -12.81
N ASN A 289 9.25 -28.02 -11.87
CA ASN A 289 9.03 -28.75 -10.62
C ASN A 289 8.71 -27.82 -9.43
N GLY A 290 8.41 -26.55 -9.69
CA GLY A 290 8.08 -25.56 -8.67
C GLY A 290 6.60 -25.60 -8.25
N TYR A 291 6.17 -24.55 -7.55
CA TYR A 291 4.83 -24.40 -7.00
C TYR A 291 4.28 -23.03 -7.33
N TRP A 292 3.00 -22.94 -7.70
CA TRP A 292 2.35 -21.65 -7.94
C TRP A 292 1.92 -21.02 -6.62
N VAL A 293 2.66 -20.00 -6.19
CA VAL A 293 2.62 -19.46 -4.82
C VAL A 293 2.62 -17.93 -4.78
N ASP A 294 2.36 -17.40 -3.58
CA ASP A 294 2.62 -16.04 -3.15
C ASP A 294 1.88 -14.98 -3.96
N MET A 295 0.55 -15.07 -3.85
CA MET A 295 -0.41 -14.24 -4.57
C MET A 295 -0.43 -12.82 -4.00
N TRP A 296 -0.22 -11.80 -4.85
CA TRP A 296 -0.16 -10.41 -4.42
C TRP A 296 -0.97 -9.48 -5.32
N VAL A 297 -2.02 -8.85 -4.79
CA VAL A 297 -2.82 -7.86 -5.51
C VAL A 297 -2.34 -6.45 -5.22
N ILE A 298 -2.29 -5.58 -6.22
CA ILE A 298 -2.17 -4.12 -6.06
C ILE A 298 -2.98 -3.45 -7.16
N CYS A 299 -3.64 -2.34 -6.85
CA CYS A 299 -4.38 -1.55 -7.83
C CYS A 299 -3.85 -0.12 -7.95
N ASP A 300 -3.89 0.41 -9.17
CA ASP A 300 -3.84 1.85 -9.42
C ASP A 300 -5.27 2.40 -9.60
N SER A 301 -5.40 3.61 -10.15
CA SER A 301 -6.70 4.26 -10.35
C SER A 301 -7.55 3.62 -11.45
N ALA A 302 -6.97 2.78 -12.31
CA ALA A 302 -7.63 2.20 -13.48
C ALA A 302 -7.70 0.67 -13.42
N ASN A 303 -6.65 0.02 -12.90
CA ASN A 303 -6.47 -1.43 -12.98
C ASN A 303 -6.08 -2.02 -11.62
N CYS A 304 -6.44 -3.29 -11.46
CA CYS A 304 -5.88 -4.16 -10.44
C CYS A 304 -4.98 -5.19 -11.10
N TYR A 305 -3.86 -5.47 -10.44
CA TYR A 305 -2.82 -6.39 -10.89
C TYR A 305 -2.72 -7.52 -9.87
N LEU A 306 -2.53 -8.75 -10.34
CA LEU A 306 -2.32 -9.93 -9.51
C LEU A 306 -0.99 -10.55 -9.89
N PHE A 307 -0.03 -10.48 -8.97
CA PHE A 307 1.27 -11.10 -9.06
C PHE A 307 1.27 -12.48 -8.40
N SER A 308 2.17 -13.35 -8.85
CA SER A 308 2.43 -14.67 -8.25
C SER A 308 3.80 -15.19 -8.70
N SER A 309 4.39 -16.10 -7.94
CA SER A 309 5.64 -16.79 -8.27
C SER A 309 5.40 -18.27 -8.57
N ASP A 310 6.41 -18.96 -9.11
CA ASP A 310 6.36 -20.39 -9.43
C ASP A 310 7.48 -21.24 -8.82
N ASP A 311 8.29 -20.71 -7.90
CA ASP A 311 9.51 -21.32 -7.37
C ASP A 311 10.53 -21.74 -8.44
N ASN A 312 10.42 -21.18 -9.65
CA ASN A 312 11.22 -21.54 -10.81
C ASN A 312 11.79 -20.32 -11.55
N GLY A 313 11.89 -19.19 -10.85
CA GLY A 313 12.57 -18.00 -11.35
C GLY A 313 11.69 -17.05 -12.15
N HIS A 314 10.35 -17.17 -12.07
CA HIS A 314 9.43 -16.28 -12.76
C HIS A 314 8.51 -15.54 -11.78
N LEU A 315 8.36 -14.24 -12.01
CA LEU A 315 7.32 -13.42 -11.41
C LEU A 315 6.26 -13.14 -12.47
N TYR A 316 5.05 -13.64 -12.25
CA TYR A 316 3.92 -13.42 -13.16
C TYR A 316 3.12 -12.19 -12.75
N ARG A 317 2.40 -11.59 -13.71
CA ARG A 317 1.42 -10.52 -13.48
C ARG A 317 0.25 -10.68 -14.43
N SER A 318 -0.96 -10.74 -13.87
CA SER A 318 -2.21 -10.55 -14.61
C SER A 318 -2.80 -9.17 -14.31
N GLN A 319 -3.79 -8.77 -15.10
CA GLN A 319 -4.50 -7.51 -14.88
C GLN A 319 -6.01 -7.63 -15.12
N THR A 320 -6.76 -6.80 -14.40
CA THR A 320 -8.18 -6.49 -14.66
C THR A 320 -8.42 -5.01 -14.38
N THR A 321 -9.58 -4.48 -14.79
CA THR A 321 -9.94 -3.10 -14.44
C THR A 321 -10.36 -3.01 -12.98
N LEU A 322 -10.16 -1.84 -12.35
CA LEU A 322 -10.61 -1.58 -10.97
C LEU A 322 -12.12 -1.84 -10.81
N ALA A 323 -12.91 -1.56 -11.85
CA ALA A 323 -14.36 -1.79 -11.84
C ALA A 323 -14.76 -3.27 -11.91
N GLN A 324 -13.92 -4.13 -12.51
CA GLN A 324 -14.21 -5.56 -12.67
C GLN A 324 -13.69 -6.41 -11.52
N PHE A 325 -12.72 -5.92 -10.76
CA PHE A 325 -12.17 -6.62 -9.60
C PHE A 325 -13.30 -7.13 -8.67
N PRO A 326 -13.25 -8.38 -8.17
CA PRO A 326 -12.15 -9.36 -8.27
C PRO A 326 -12.19 -10.26 -9.53
N ASN A 327 -13.07 -9.99 -10.48
CA ASN A 327 -13.23 -10.80 -11.69
C ASN A 327 -12.33 -10.29 -12.83
N GLY A 328 -12.25 -11.08 -13.91
CA GLY A 328 -11.71 -10.60 -15.19
C GLY A 328 -10.18 -10.45 -15.22
N PHE A 329 -9.45 -11.13 -14.34
CA PHE A 329 -8.00 -11.24 -14.47
C PHE A 329 -7.65 -12.00 -15.76
N THR A 330 -6.98 -11.30 -16.66
CA THR A 330 -6.52 -11.80 -17.96
C THR A 330 -5.12 -11.26 -18.25
N ASN A 331 -4.58 -11.53 -19.43
CA ASN A 331 -3.27 -11.03 -19.87
C ASN A 331 -2.14 -11.35 -18.87
N THR A 332 -2.05 -12.63 -18.47
CA THR A 332 -0.96 -13.11 -17.62
C THR A 332 0.34 -13.06 -18.40
N VAL A 333 1.31 -12.29 -17.91
CA VAL A 333 2.66 -12.16 -18.48
C VAL A 333 3.72 -12.51 -17.45
N ILE A 334 4.92 -12.88 -17.90
CA ILE A 334 6.12 -12.91 -17.04
C ILE A 334 6.59 -11.45 -16.88
N ALA A 335 6.39 -10.89 -15.69
CA ALA A 335 6.74 -9.51 -15.36
C ALA A 335 8.23 -9.34 -15.03
N ALA A 336 8.87 -10.38 -14.50
CA ALA A 336 10.31 -10.48 -14.33
C ALA A 336 10.72 -11.96 -14.32
N GLN A 337 11.97 -12.25 -14.71
CA GLN A 337 12.52 -13.60 -14.65
C GLN A 337 14.03 -13.57 -14.36
N ASP A 338 14.53 -14.65 -13.77
CA ASP A 338 15.95 -14.89 -13.55
C ASP A 338 16.25 -16.37 -13.84
N SER A 339 17.31 -16.65 -14.60
CA SER A 339 17.68 -18.04 -14.94
C SER A 339 18.18 -18.80 -13.71
N ASN A 340 18.70 -18.09 -12.71
CA ASN A 340 18.88 -18.65 -11.38
C ASN A 340 17.57 -18.48 -10.60
N LYS A 341 16.77 -19.54 -10.51
CA LYS A 341 15.50 -19.53 -9.77
C LYS A 341 15.64 -19.03 -8.33
N TYR A 342 16.80 -19.22 -7.70
CA TYR A 342 17.06 -18.75 -6.34
C TYR A 342 17.24 -17.25 -6.23
N ALA A 343 17.55 -16.55 -7.33
CA ALA A 343 17.67 -15.11 -7.34
C ALA A 343 16.29 -14.41 -7.47
N LEU A 344 15.25 -15.10 -7.94
CA LEU A 344 13.88 -14.60 -8.04
C LEU A 344 12.91 -15.70 -7.63
N PHE A 345 12.96 -16.09 -6.36
CA PHE A 345 12.39 -17.34 -5.88
C PHE A 345 10.88 -17.24 -5.64
N GLU A 346 10.48 -16.51 -4.60
CA GLU A 346 9.09 -16.43 -4.12
C GLU A 346 8.82 -15.09 -3.38
N ALA A 347 7.68 -14.99 -2.70
CA ALA A 347 7.31 -13.93 -1.74
C ALA A 347 7.42 -12.50 -2.27
N SER A 348 6.85 -12.24 -3.45
CA SER A 348 6.86 -10.89 -4.01
C SER A 348 5.94 -9.93 -3.23
N ASN A 349 6.39 -8.70 -3.01
CA ASN A 349 5.50 -7.60 -2.66
C ASN A 349 5.68 -6.43 -3.62
N VAL A 350 4.57 -5.80 -3.99
CA VAL A 350 4.53 -4.59 -4.82
C VAL A 350 3.78 -3.50 -4.08
N TYR A 351 4.44 -2.36 -3.86
CA TYR A 351 3.88 -1.23 -3.10
C TYR A 351 3.87 0.05 -3.90
N LYS A 352 2.88 0.90 -3.61
CA LYS A 352 2.90 2.31 -4.01
C LYS A 352 3.78 3.09 -3.04
N VAL A 353 4.77 3.83 -3.54
CA VAL A 353 5.60 4.70 -2.67
C VAL A 353 4.87 6.03 -2.44
N GLN A 354 4.55 6.33 -1.18
CA GLN A 354 3.85 7.56 -0.81
C GLN A 354 4.62 8.81 -1.27
N GLY A 355 3.91 9.79 -1.82
CA GLY A 355 4.50 11.07 -2.24
C GLY A 355 5.31 11.03 -3.54
N SER A 356 5.47 9.88 -4.20
CA SER A 356 6.18 9.79 -5.48
C SER A 356 5.33 9.11 -6.55
N ASN A 357 5.75 9.18 -7.82
CA ASN A 357 5.19 8.38 -8.93
C ASN A 357 5.97 7.08 -9.14
N GLN A 358 6.36 6.44 -8.03
CA GLN A 358 7.15 5.21 -8.04
C GLN A 358 6.39 4.06 -7.35
N TYR A 359 6.72 2.84 -7.76
CA TYR A 359 6.36 1.58 -7.13
C TYR A 359 7.63 0.85 -6.70
N LEU A 360 7.57 0.16 -5.58
CA LEU A 360 8.63 -0.70 -5.05
C LEU A 360 8.21 -2.15 -5.24
N LEU A 361 9.05 -2.94 -5.91
CA LEU A 361 8.97 -4.40 -5.94
C LEU A 361 10.06 -4.95 -5.00
N ILE A 362 9.69 -5.88 -4.13
CA ILE A 362 10.64 -6.73 -3.41
C ILE A 362 10.31 -8.19 -3.66
N VAL A 363 11.34 -9.02 -3.81
CA VAL A 363 11.21 -10.46 -4.07
C VAL A 363 12.22 -11.21 -3.24
N GLU A 364 11.80 -12.32 -2.63
CA GLU A 364 12.67 -13.18 -1.85
C GLU A 364 13.62 -13.96 -2.78
N ALA A 365 14.83 -14.14 -2.28
CA ALA A 365 15.90 -14.88 -2.91
C ALA A 365 16.58 -15.79 -1.88
N ILE A 366 17.22 -16.85 -2.37
CA ILE A 366 18.08 -17.75 -1.62
C ILE A 366 19.53 -17.42 -2.01
N GLY A 367 20.31 -16.96 -1.04
CA GLY A 367 21.69 -16.54 -1.26
C GLY A 367 22.63 -17.71 -1.50
N SER A 368 23.85 -17.40 -1.91
CA SER A 368 24.95 -18.35 -2.08
C SER A 368 25.26 -19.18 -0.83
N ASP A 369 24.93 -18.67 0.36
CA ASP A 369 25.04 -19.36 1.65
C ASP A 369 23.77 -20.14 2.06
N GLY A 370 22.81 -20.28 1.15
CA GLY A 370 21.53 -20.96 1.37
C GLY A 370 20.54 -20.17 2.24
N LYS A 371 20.82 -18.90 2.56
CA LYS A 371 19.99 -18.08 3.44
C LYS A 371 19.03 -17.17 2.69
N ARG A 372 17.84 -17.00 3.26
CA ARG A 372 16.77 -16.15 2.70
C ARG A 372 17.11 -14.67 2.84
N TYR A 373 16.88 -13.91 1.78
CA TYR A 373 17.03 -12.46 1.75
C TYR A 373 16.12 -11.84 0.70
N PHE A 374 15.96 -10.51 0.72
CA PHE A 374 15.16 -9.78 -0.25
C PHE A 374 16.02 -8.94 -1.20
N ARG A 375 15.63 -8.98 -2.48
CA ARG A 375 16.08 -8.06 -3.52
C ARG A 375 14.98 -7.01 -3.77
N SER A 376 15.35 -5.83 -4.29
CA SER A 376 14.41 -4.75 -4.55
C SER A 376 14.61 -4.06 -5.90
N TRP A 377 13.50 -3.59 -6.47
CA TRP A 377 13.43 -2.86 -7.73
C TRP A 377 12.40 -1.73 -7.62
N THR A 378 12.50 -0.77 -8.54
CA THR A 378 11.49 0.28 -8.68
C THR A 378 10.96 0.37 -10.10
N SER A 379 9.73 0.89 -10.25
CA SER A 379 9.14 1.23 -11.54
C SER A 379 8.25 2.47 -11.41
N SER A 380 8.00 3.17 -12.52
CA SER A 380 7.03 4.26 -12.59
C SER A 380 5.59 3.78 -12.77
N SER A 381 5.39 2.49 -13.08
CA SER A 381 4.07 1.88 -13.25
C SER A 381 4.10 0.40 -12.84
N ILE A 382 2.98 -0.13 -12.33
CA ILE A 382 2.89 -1.53 -11.89
C ILE A 382 3.10 -2.49 -13.07
N GLY A 383 2.64 -2.11 -14.25
CA GLY A 383 2.79 -2.88 -15.49
C GLY A 383 4.09 -2.62 -16.27
N GLY A 384 4.97 -1.74 -15.78
CA GLY A 384 6.18 -1.30 -16.48
C GLY A 384 7.40 -2.18 -16.21
N SER A 385 8.54 -1.75 -16.73
CA SER A 385 9.83 -2.38 -16.49
C SER A 385 10.35 -2.07 -15.09
N TRP A 386 11.03 -3.05 -14.47
CA TRP A 386 11.60 -2.96 -13.12
C TRP A 386 13.10 -2.65 -13.17
N THR A 387 13.51 -1.56 -12.53
CA THR A 387 14.93 -1.16 -12.39
C THR A 387 15.45 -1.56 -11.02
N GLN A 388 16.60 -2.22 -10.97
CA GLN A 388 17.23 -2.65 -9.71
C GLN A 388 17.46 -1.45 -8.76
N LEU A 389 17.16 -1.67 -7.48
CA LEU A 389 17.43 -0.73 -6.39
C LEU A 389 18.54 -1.29 -5.48
N ALA A 390 18.17 -2.18 -4.56
CA ALA A 390 19.08 -2.96 -3.73
C ALA A 390 18.81 -4.45 -3.98
N ALA A 391 19.48 -5.02 -4.98
CA ALA A 391 19.14 -6.32 -5.59
C ALA A 391 20.30 -7.33 -5.66
N SER A 392 21.38 -7.13 -4.89
CA SER A 392 22.52 -8.05 -4.79
C SER A 392 22.73 -8.54 -3.36
N GLU A 393 23.51 -9.61 -3.15
CA GLU A 393 23.86 -10.04 -1.78
C GLU A 393 24.70 -9.01 -1.01
N SER A 394 25.49 -8.20 -1.72
CA SER A 394 26.31 -7.12 -1.16
C SER A 394 25.53 -5.82 -0.92
N ASN A 395 24.42 -5.60 -1.63
CA ASN A 395 23.48 -4.51 -1.40
C ASN A 395 22.03 -5.03 -1.50
N PRO A 396 21.55 -5.77 -0.48
CA PRO A 396 20.22 -6.35 -0.47
C PRO A 396 19.20 -5.35 0.08
N PHE A 397 17.91 -5.58 -0.20
CA PHE A 397 16.84 -4.90 0.52
C PHE A 397 16.91 -5.27 2.00
N ALA A 398 16.83 -6.57 2.32
CA ALA A 398 17.00 -7.06 3.69
C ALA A 398 17.68 -8.43 3.67
N ARG A 399 18.80 -8.55 4.40
CA ARG A 399 19.61 -9.76 4.57
C ARG A 399 20.31 -9.69 5.92
N ALA A 400 20.72 -10.81 6.49
CA ALA A 400 21.53 -10.81 7.71
C ALA A 400 22.75 -9.85 7.68
N SER A 401 23.32 -9.57 6.51
CA SER A 401 24.45 -8.64 6.33
C SER A 401 24.10 -7.15 6.51
N ASN A 402 22.84 -6.74 6.38
CA ASN A 402 22.39 -5.36 6.62
C ASN A 402 21.35 -5.24 7.75
N VAL A 403 21.22 -6.28 8.58
CA VAL A 403 20.32 -6.34 9.74
C VAL A 403 21.15 -6.46 11.01
N THR A 404 20.94 -5.53 11.93
CA THR A 404 21.47 -5.61 13.30
C THR A 404 20.45 -6.28 14.22
N PHE A 405 20.92 -6.98 15.25
CA PHE A 405 20.07 -7.65 16.25
C PHE A 405 20.46 -7.20 17.65
N PRO A 406 19.91 -6.08 18.17
CA PRO A 406 20.30 -5.54 19.47
C PRO A 406 20.13 -6.51 20.65
N SER A 407 19.14 -7.42 20.55
CA SER A 407 18.86 -8.46 21.56
C SER A 407 19.51 -9.82 21.25
N GLY A 408 20.46 -9.88 20.31
CA GLY A 408 21.09 -11.10 19.83
C GLY A 408 20.42 -11.67 18.58
N ALA A 409 21.25 -12.17 17.65
CA ALA A 409 20.78 -12.71 16.38
C ALA A 409 20.09 -14.07 16.59
N TRP A 410 18.79 -14.12 16.32
CA TRP A 410 17.98 -15.33 16.45
C TRP A 410 17.69 -16.02 15.11
N THR A 411 17.99 -15.36 13.99
CA THR A 411 17.82 -15.87 12.63
C THR A 411 18.93 -15.36 11.71
N ARG A 412 19.26 -16.15 10.68
CA ARG A 412 20.07 -15.74 9.52
C ARG A 412 19.23 -15.57 8.25
N ASP A 413 17.98 -16.00 8.32
CA ASP A 413 17.01 -15.99 7.25
C ASP A 413 16.08 -14.79 7.46
N ILE A 414 16.10 -13.86 6.51
CA ILE A 414 15.09 -12.80 6.39
C ILE A 414 14.20 -13.23 5.22
N SER A 415 13.12 -13.94 5.54
CA SER A 415 12.22 -14.60 4.59
C SER A 415 10.85 -13.92 4.57
N HIS A 416 9.90 -14.45 3.78
CA HIS A 416 8.54 -13.96 3.53
C HIS A 416 8.04 -13.01 4.61
N GLY A 417 7.74 -11.78 4.19
CA GLY A 417 7.28 -10.71 5.04
C GLY A 417 6.42 -9.71 4.30
N GLU A 418 6.01 -8.66 5.01
CA GLU A 418 5.29 -7.52 4.47
C GLU A 418 5.71 -6.21 5.17
N LEU A 419 5.79 -5.12 4.41
CA LEU A 419 5.98 -3.78 4.97
C LEU A 419 4.71 -3.37 5.71
N VAL A 420 4.88 -2.76 6.89
CA VAL A 420 3.80 -2.03 7.55
C VAL A 420 3.39 -0.87 6.65
N ARG A 421 2.17 -0.93 6.12
CA ARG A 421 1.65 0.03 5.16
C ARG A 421 1.30 1.38 5.81
N ALA A 422 1.39 2.45 5.01
CA ALA A 422 0.93 3.79 5.39
C ALA A 422 -0.59 3.96 5.28
N GLY A 423 -1.24 3.06 4.53
CA GLY A 423 -2.68 2.92 4.47
C GLY A 423 -3.06 1.44 4.57
N TYR A 424 -4.29 1.12 4.19
CA TYR A 424 -4.79 -0.25 4.24
C TYR A 424 -5.60 -0.63 3.00
N ASP A 425 -5.72 0.27 2.03
CA ASP A 425 -6.54 0.06 0.84
C ASP A 425 -5.80 -0.72 -0.28
N GLN A 426 -6.49 -0.95 -1.39
CA GLN A 426 -5.98 -1.71 -2.54
C GLN A 426 -4.78 -1.08 -3.26
N THR A 427 -4.38 0.15 -2.91
CA THR A 427 -3.20 0.81 -3.50
C THR A 427 -1.88 0.34 -2.89
N LEU A 428 -1.95 -0.27 -1.70
CA LEU A 428 -0.80 -0.76 -0.94
C LEU A 428 0.30 0.29 -0.77
N THR A 429 -0.12 1.46 -0.34
CA THR A 429 0.79 2.58 -0.13
C THR A 429 1.67 2.36 1.10
N ILE A 430 2.98 2.56 0.94
CA ILE A 430 3.99 2.56 2.00
C ILE A 430 4.57 3.95 2.21
N ASN A 431 4.98 4.23 3.45
CA ASN A 431 5.79 5.39 3.74
C ASN A 431 7.26 5.04 3.40
N PRO A 432 7.95 5.82 2.54
CA PRO A 432 9.38 5.59 2.27
C PRO A 432 10.29 5.85 3.48
N CYS A 433 9.73 6.42 4.55
CA CYS A 433 10.40 6.80 5.77
C CYS A 433 10.14 5.82 6.92
N LYS A 434 11.17 5.55 7.72
CA LYS A 434 11.13 4.68 8.92
C LYS A 434 10.36 3.39 8.69
N MET A 435 10.65 2.73 7.57
CA MET A 435 9.96 1.51 7.18
C MET A 435 10.06 0.45 8.27
N GLN A 436 8.96 -0.27 8.48
CA GLN A 436 8.93 -1.47 9.30
C GLN A 436 8.54 -2.67 8.43
N TYR A 437 9.27 -3.78 8.54
CA TYR A 437 9.04 -4.99 7.75
C TYR A 437 8.81 -6.17 8.68
N LEU A 438 7.57 -6.65 8.74
CA LEU A 438 7.22 -7.84 9.53
C LEU A 438 7.62 -9.07 8.71
N TYR A 439 8.44 -9.95 9.26
CA TYR A 439 9.09 -11.00 8.49
C TYR A 439 9.16 -12.31 9.27
N GLN A 440 9.28 -13.42 8.55
CA GLN A 440 9.57 -14.71 9.15
C GLN A 440 11.08 -15.00 9.21
N GLY A 441 11.51 -15.54 10.34
CA GLY A 441 12.86 -16.06 10.55
C GLY A 441 12.81 -17.36 11.33
N MET A 442 13.95 -18.05 11.45
CA MET A 442 14.05 -19.27 12.22
C MET A 442 15.43 -19.42 12.83
N ASN A 443 15.54 -20.29 13.84
CA ASN A 443 16.83 -20.66 14.41
C ASN A 443 17.77 -21.18 13.28
N PRO A 444 18.97 -20.60 13.10
CA PRO A 444 19.89 -21.01 12.02
C PRO A 444 20.33 -22.47 12.07
N ASN A 445 20.20 -23.11 13.24
CA ASN A 445 20.54 -24.52 13.48
C ASN A 445 19.35 -25.46 13.29
N ALA A 446 18.14 -24.94 13.00
CA ALA A 446 16.99 -25.78 12.72
C ALA A 446 17.21 -26.59 11.43
N SER A 447 16.80 -27.85 11.46
CA SER A 447 16.90 -28.80 10.35
C SER A 447 15.66 -29.71 10.32
N GLY A 448 15.53 -30.50 9.26
CA GLY A 448 14.38 -31.38 9.04
C GLY A 448 13.48 -30.90 7.89
N ASP A 449 12.27 -31.45 7.82
CA ASP A 449 11.33 -31.18 6.74
C ASP A 449 10.90 -29.71 6.74
N TYR A 450 10.90 -29.08 5.56
CA TYR A 450 10.64 -27.65 5.39
C TYR A 450 9.34 -27.18 6.06
N ASN A 451 8.26 -27.96 5.97
CA ASN A 451 6.95 -27.64 6.54
C ASN A 451 6.92 -27.71 8.08
N THR A 452 7.94 -28.32 8.69
CA THR A 452 8.07 -28.47 10.15
C THR A 452 9.12 -27.54 10.76
N LEU A 453 9.79 -26.72 9.94
CA LEU A 453 10.76 -25.75 10.43
C LEU A 453 10.10 -24.74 11.39
N PRO A 454 10.79 -24.35 12.47
CA PRO A 454 10.23 -23.54 13.55
C PRO A 454 10.25 -22.05 13.19
N TRP A 455 9.56 -21.67 12.11
CA TRP A 455 9.42 -20.28 11.69
C TRP A 455 8.67 -19.45 12.74
N ARG A 456 9.16 -18.23 12.96
CA ARG A 456 8.65 -17.23 13.92
C ARG A 456 8.64 -15.86 13.24
N LEU A 457 7.83 -14.94 13.76
CA LEU A 457 7.77 -13.60 13.19
C LEU A 457 8.57 -12.60 14.02
N GLY A 458 9.35 -11.76 13.36
CA GLY A 458 10.03 -10.59 13.92
C GLY A 458 9.73 -9.33 13.10
N LEU A 459 10.24 -8.20 13.55
CA LEU A 459 10.04 -6.90 12.91
C LEU A 459 11.39 -6.23 12.64
N LEU A 460 11.66 -5.92 11.38
CA LEU A 460 12.74 -5.02 11.01
C LEU A 460 12.25 -3.58 11.12
N THR A 461 13.07 -2.69 11.67
CA THR A 461 12.88 -1.23 11.62
C THR A 461 14.07 -0.60 10.91
N GLN A 462 13.81 0.22 9.90
CA GLN A 462 14.85 0.86 9.11
C GLN A 462 15.66 1.85 9.96
N THR A 463 16.99 1.78 9.89
CA THR A 463 17.91 2.61 10.70
C THR A 463 18.62 3.69 9.90
N ASN A 464 18.64 3.58 8.57
CA ASN A 464 19.26 4.57 7.68
C ASN A 464 18.22 5.47 6.98
N SER A 465 17.04 5.63 7.58
CA SER A 465 16.01 6.50 7.02
C SER A 465 16.43 7.97 7.14
N SER A 466 16.25 8.73 6.05
CA SER A 466 16.56 10.18 5.99
C SER A 466 15.36 11.06 6.35
N CYS A 467 14.27 10.41 6.75
CA CYS A 467 13.00 10.90 7.25
C CYS A 467 12.45 9.81 8.21
#